data_AF-A0A6A4RTN8-F1
#
_entry.id   AF-A0A6A4RTN8-F1
#
_cell.length_a   1.000
_cell.length_b   1.000
_cell.length_c   1.000
_cell.angle_alpha   90.00
_cell.angle_beta   90.00
_cell.angle_gamma   90.00
#
_symmetry.space_group_name_H-M   'P 1'
#
loop_
_entity.id
_entity.type
_entity.pdbx_description
1 polymer ?
#
loop_
_entity_poly.entity_id
_entity_poly.type
_entity_poly.pdbx_seq_one_letter_code
_entity_poly.pdbx_strand_id
1 'polypeptide(L)'
;MSPKLRFPAIFCPSDVGSYIIYTGRYQLNGNNLHESWHRVRQVVIPSGYNEPHTGKDLALVQLSSSVTWSDHVRPVCLPTWSTLFPSGLLCYVTGWGNIREDGKMYSILLFIIALHVQTT
;
A
#
# COMPACT_ATOMS: atom_id res chain seq x y z
N MET A 1 -7.28 14.39 -14.28
CA MET A 1 -7.11 12.92 -14.29
C MET A 1 -6.77 12.47 -12.87
N SER A 2 -7.62 11.66 -12.25
CA SER A 2 -7.39 11.16 -10.89
C SER A 2 -6.47 9.93 -10.92
N PRO A 3 -5.35 9.90 -10.17
CA PRO A 3 -4.54 8.71 -10.02
C PRO A 3 -5.31 7.67 -9.19
N LYS A 4 -5.88 6.68 -9.88
CA LYS A 4 -6.58 5.56 -9.21
C LYS A 4 -5.54 4.62 -8.60
N LEU A 5 -5.36 4.65 -7.28
CA LEU A 5 -4.69 3.55 -6.57
C LEU A 5 -5.56 2.30 -6.69
N ARG A 6 -5.25 1.44 -7.65
CA ARG A 6 -5.86 0.12 -7.75
C ARG A 6 -5.19 -0.79 -6.72
N PHE A 7 -5.85 -1.02 -5.59
CA PHE A 7 -5.53 -2.20 -4.78
C PHE A 7 -5.76 -3.44 -5.66
N PRO A 8 -4.77 -4.34 -5.79
CA PRO A 8 -4.94 -5.50 -6.67
C PRO A 8 -6.03 -6.41 -6.09
N ALA A 9 -6.74 -7.12 -6.97
CA ALA A 9 -7.71 -8.17 -6.62
C ALA A 9 -7.05 -9.43 -6.03
N ILE A 10 -5.91 -9.25 -5.35
CA ILE A 10 -5.03 -10.27 -4.80
C ILE A 10 -5.42 -10.64 -3.37
N PHE A 11 -6.07 -9.75 -2.61
CA PHE A 11 -6.55 -10.05 -1.26
C PHE A 11 -7.88 -10.81 -1.31
N CYS A 12 -7.79 -12.13 -1.26
CA CYS A 12 -8.89 -13.01 -0.89
C CYS A 12 -8.98 -12.99 0.65
N PRO A 13 -10.00 -12.33 1.26
CA PRO A 13 -10.08 -12.23 2.72
C PRO A 13 -10.33 -13.59 3.41
N SER A 14 -10.77 -14.60 2.65
CA SER A 14 -11.06 -15.96 3.11
C SER A 14 -9.84 -16.87 3.26
N ASP A 15 -8.74 -16.63 2.53
CA ASP A 15 -7.49 -17.37 2.68
C ASP A 15 -6.31 -16.39 2.76
N VAL A 16 -5.94 -16.08 4.00
CA VAL A 16 -4.78 -15.22 4.30
C VAL A 16 -3.48 -15.99 4.52
N GLY A 17 -3.51 -17.34 4.48
CA GLY A 17 -2.38 -18.18 4.85
C GLY A 17 -1.18 -18.06 3.90
N SER A 18 -1.42 -17.64 2.66
CA SER A 18 -0.41 -17.43 1.62
C SER A 18 0.24 -16.03 1.66
N TYR A 19 -0.32 -15.05 2.38
CA TYR A 19 0.19 -13.68 2.35
C TYR A 19 1.35 -13.44 3.32
N ILE A 20 2.42 -12.86 2.79
CA ILE A 20 3.58 -12.37 3.53
C ILE A 20 3.75 -10.89 3.22
N ILE A 21 3.84 -10.07 4.28
CA ILE A 21 4.16 -8.65 4.20
C ILE A 21 5.65 -8.47 4.53
N TYR A 22 6.38 -7.81 3.63
CA TYR A 22 7.77 -7.44 3.82
C TYR A 22 7.88 -5.99 4.30
N THR A 23 8.71 -5.73 5.30
CA THR A 23 9.04 -4.38 5.79
C THR A 23 10.54 -4.14 5.68
N GLY A 24 10.98 -2.91 5.39
CA GLY A 24 12.40 -2.57 5.23
C GLY A 24 13.06 -3.13 3.95
N ARG A 25 12.28 -3.77 3.08
CA ARG A 25 12.68 -4.17 1.71
C ARG A 25 12.84 -2.91 0.84
N TYR A 26 13.95 -2.81 0.12
CA TYR A 26 14.23 -1.73 -0.84
C TYR A 26 14.22 -2.22 -2.30
N GLN A 27 14.79 -3.40 -2.55
CA GLN A 27 14.82 -4.06 -3.86
C GLN A 27 13.80 -5.19 -3.89
N LEU A 28 13.03 -5.34 -4.98
CA LEU A 28 12.11 -6.47 -5.14
C LEU A 28 12.87 -7.79 -5.33
N ASN A 29 14.00 -7.72 -6.05
CA ASN A 29 14.91 -8.82 -6.33
C ASN A 29 16.31 -8.48 -5.77
N GLY A 30 16.98 -9.45 -5.16
CA GLY A 30 18.32 -9.28 -4.56
C GLY A 30 18.28 -9.21 -3.03
N ASN A 31 19.37 -8.72 -2.44
CA ASN A 31 19.55 -8.68 -0.98
C ASN A 31 19.04 -7.36 -0.37
N ASN A 32 18.43 -7.44 0.81
CA ASN A 32 17.94 -6.30 1.59
C ASN A 32 18.37 -6.45 3.06
N LEU A 33 19.35 -5.64 3.49
CA LEU A 33 19.96 -5.76 4.84
C LEU A 33 19.00 -5.44 6.00
N HIS A 34 17.92 -4.70 5.74
CA HIS A 34 16.99 -4.24 6.77
C HIS A 34 15.59 -4.84 6.59
N GLU A 35 15.48 -5.92 5.81
CA GLU A 35 14.23 -6.61 5.54
C GLU A 35 13.79 -7.51 6.70
N SER A 36 12.51 -7.46 7.03
CA SER A 36 11.81 -8.50 7.80
C SER A 36 10.52 -8.88 7.10
N TRP A 37 10.00 -10.08 7.41
CA TRP A 37 8.77 -10.61 6.85
C TRP A 37 7.78 -10.98 7.95
N HIS A 38 6.49 -10.78 7.67
CA HIS A 38 5.39 -10.96 8.61
C HIS A 38 4.25 -11.71 7.94
N ARG A 39 3.71 -12.74 8.61
CA ARG A 39 2.48 -13.40 8.18
C ARG A 39 1.27 -12.50 8.43
N VAL A 40 0.28 -12.59 7.55
CA VAL A 40 -1.03 -11.96 7.76
C VAL A 40 -1.88 -12.81 8.72
N ARG A 41 -2.54 -12.16 9.67
CA ARG A 41 -3.52 -12.75 10.59
C ARG A 41 -4.93 -12.67 10.01
N GLN A 42 -5.28 -11.51 9.46
CA GLN A 42 -6.56 -11.26 8.80
C GLN A 42 -6.48 -10.00 7.92
N VAL A 43 -7.40 -9.91 6.95
CA VAL A 43 -7.64 -8.72 6.14
C VAL A 43 -9.04 -8.23 6.43
N VAL A 44 -9.17 -6.97 6.88
CA VAL A 44 -10.44 -6.33 7.20
C VAL A 44 -10.81 -5.39 6.08
N ILE A 45 -11.92 -5.68 5.41
CA ILE A 45 -12.48 -4.84 4.32
C ILE A 45 -13.67 -4.04 4.91
N PRO A 46 -13.74 -2.71 4.71
CA PRO A 46 -14.84 -1.89 5.20
C PRO A 46 -16.20 -2.32 4.62
N SER A 47 -17.25 -2.20 5.45
CA SER A 47 -18.63 -2.47 5.03
C SER A 47 -19.05 -1.58 3.86
N GLY A 48 -19.50 -2.21 2.76
CA GLY A 48 -19.97 -1.52 1.56
C GLY A 48 -18.92 -1.29 0.48
N TYR A 49 -17.73 -1.90 0.56
CA TYR A 49 -16.98 -2.25 -0.64
C TYR A 49 -17.73 -3.36 -1.37
N ASN A 50 -18.27 -3.05 -2.55
CA ASN A 50 -19.02 -4.00 -3.36
C ASN A 50 -18.29 -4.30 -4.68
N GLU A 51 -17.72 -3.27 -5.32
CA GLU A 51 -17.00 -3.38 -6.60
C GLU A 51 -15.83 -2.37 -6.69
N PRO A 52 -14.74 -2.66 -7.44
CA PRO A 52 -13.56 -1.79 -7.62
C PRO A 52 -13.80 -0.44 -8.32
N HIS A 53 -15.05 -0.07 -8.56
CA HIS A 53 -15.45 1.16 -9.24
C HIS A 53 -16.27 2.09 -8.33
N THR A 54 -16.57 1.62 -7.10
CA THR A 54 -17.41 2.32 -6.13
C THR A 54 -16.65 3.30 -5.23
N GLY A 55 -15.33 3.42 -5.40
CA GLY A 55 -14.50 4.41 -4.68
C GLY A 55 -14.21 4.06 -3.21
N LYS A 56 -14.49 2.83 -2.77
CA LYS A 56 -14.26 2.32 -1.42
C LYS A 56 -13.09 1.33 -1.35
N ASP A 57 -12.10 1.55 -2.21
CA ASP A 57 -10.94 0.68 -2.38
C ASP A 57 -9.97 0.87 -1.20
N LEU A 58 -10.30 0.29 -0.04
CA LEU A 58 -9.50 0.32 1.19
C LEU A 58 -9.58 -1.05 1.88
N ALA A 59 -8.46 -1.52 2.41
CA ALA A 59 -8.41 -2.69 3.28
C ALA A 59 -7.34 -2.49 4.38
N LEU A 60 -7.59 -3.04 5.55
CA LEU A 60 -6.63 -3.08 6.66
C LEU A 60 -6.06 -4.49 6.79
N VAL A 61 -4.73 -4.61 6.83
CA VAL A 61 -4.05 -5.89 7.01
C VAL A 61 -3.54 -5.98 8.44
N GLN A 62 -4.03 -6.94 9.22
CA GLN A 62 -3.47 -7.23 10.55
C GLN A 62 -2.38 -8.30 10.42
N LEU A 63 -1.19 -8.00 10.94
CA LEU A 63 -0.08 -8.95 11.01
C LEU A 63 -0.23 -9.90 12.20
N SER A 64 0.31 -11.11 12.07
CA SER A 64 0.35 -12.12 13.15
C SER A 64 1.37 -11.81 14.24
N SER A 65 2.32 -10.90 13.97
CA SER A 65 3.34 -10.41 14.90
C SER A 65 3.55 -8.91 14.72
N SER A 66 4.00 -8.22 15.76
CA SER A 66 4.38 -6.81 15.70
C SER A 66 5.60 -6.58 14.81
N VAL A 67 5.63 -5.45 14.10
CA VAL A 67 6.80 -4.99 13.34
C VAL A 67 7.85 -4.43 14.30
N THR A 68 9.12 -4.72 14.04
CA THR A 68 10.25 -4.09 14.77
C THR A 68 10.60 -2.77 14.08
N TRP A 69 10.49 -1.66 14.83
CA TRP A 69 10.81 -0.33 14.31
C TRP A 69 12.32 -0.13 14.17
N SER A 70 12.72 0.65 13.15
CA SER A 70 14.12 1.02 12.89
C SER A 70 14.21 2.32 12.08
N ASP A 71 15.40 2.69 11.64
CA ASP A 71 15.56 3.81 10.69
C ASP A 71 15.00 3.51 9.29
N HIS A 72 14.83 2.23 8.96
CA HIS A 72 14.32 1.75 7.67
C HIS A 72 12.86 1.27 7.73
N VAL A 73 12.28 1.20 8.92
CA VAL A 73 10.91 0.72 9.16
C VAL A 73 10.25 1.65 10.17
N ARG A 74 9.36 2.53 9.68
CA ARG A 74 8.65 3.55 10.46
C ARG A 74 7.21 3.69 9.96
N PRO A 75 6.25 4.09 10.80
CA PRO A 75 4.88 4.37 10.35
C PRO A 75 4.82 5.65 9.52
N VAL A 76 3.82 5.74 8.63
CA VAL A 76 3.44 6.98 7.94
C VAL A 76 2.30 7.64 8.69
N CYS A 77 2.31 8.97 8.79
CA CYS A 77 1.21 9.73 9.37
C CYS A 77 0.00 9.73 8.42
N LEU A 78 -1.17 9.35 8.93
CA LEU A 78 -2.43 9.57 8.23
C LEU A 78 -2.92 11.01 8.47
N PRO A 79 -3.50 11.69 7.45
CA PRO A 79 -4.10 13.01 7.64
C PRO A 79 -5.37 12.91 8.51
N THR A 80 -5.74 14.02 9.13
CA THR A 80 -7.04 14.13 9.80
C THR A 80 -8.16 14.25 8.75
N TRP A 81 -9.40 13.92 9.15
CA TRP A 81 -10.59 14.07 8.30
C TRP A 81 -10.81 15.52 7.79
N SER A 82 -10.27 16.51 8.50
CA SER A 82 -10.32 17.94 8.17
C SER A 82 -9.14 18.43 7.31
N THR A 83 -8.23 17.56 6.88
CA THR A 83 -7.07 17.94 6.07
C THR A 83 -7.50 18.23 4.63
N LEU A 84 -7.18 19.43 4.14
CA LEU A 84 -7.47 19.84 2.77
C LEU A 84 -6.23 19.67 1.87
N PHE A 85 -6.42 19.03 0.72
CA PHE A 85 -5.39 18.87 -0.31
C PHE A 85 -5.68 19.82 -1.49
N PRO A 86 -4.99 20.98 -1.58
CA PRO A 86 -5.25 21.94 -2.65
C PRO A 86 -4.83 21.40 -4.02
N SER A 87 -5.55 21.81 -5.06
CA SER A 87 -5.17 21.50 -6.45
C SER A 87 -3.78 22.05 -6.77
N GLY A 88 -2.96 21.25 -7.46
CA GLY A 88 -1.56 21.60 -7.76
C GLY A 88 -0.56 21.28 -6.65
N LEU A 89 -0.99 20.72 -5.51
CA LEU A 89 -0.05 20.22 -4.49
C LEU A 89 0.80 19.08 -5.06
N LEU A 90 2.13 19.24 -5.02
CA LEU A 90 3.06 18.18 -5.37
C LEU A 90 2.98 17.06 -4.32
N CYS A 91 2.50 15.90 -4.76
CA CYS A 91 2.44 14.67 -3.97
C CYS A 91 3.41 13.64 -4.57
N TYR A 92 3.88 12.70 -3.76
CA TYR A 92 4.75 11.62 -4.20
C TYR A 92 3.92 10.31 -4.42
N VAL A 93 4.36 9.40 -5.30
CA VAL A 93 3.77 8.05 -5.59
C VAL A 93 4.85 6.95 -5.55
N THR A 94 4.64 5.77 -4.89
CA THR A 94 5.51 4.54 -4.63
C THR A 94 5.07 3.26 -5.30
N GLY A 95 6.06 2.45 -5.66
CA GLY A 95 5.98 1.00 -5.61
C GLY A 95 7.11 0.36 -6.41
N TRP A 96 7.17 -0.97 -6.38
CA TRP A 96 7.88 -1.78 -7.37
C TRP A 96 6.96 -2.10 -8.57
N GLY A 97 6.09 -1.16 -8.92
CA GLY A 97 5.17 -1.29 -10.04
C GLY A 97 5.92 -1.26 -11.37
N ASN A 98 5.24 -1.69 -12.43
CA ASN A 98 5.80 -1.56 -13.77
C ASN A 98 5.86 -0.08 -14.19
N ILE A 99 7.05 0.40 -14.57
CA ILE A 99 7.31 1.78 -15.00
C ILE A 99 7.32 1.97 -16.53
N ARG A 100 7.01 0.91 -17.30
CA ARG A 100 6.96 0.91 -18.76
C ARG A 100 5.78 0.11 -19.28
N GLU A 101 5.28 0.45 -20.46
CA GLU A 101 4.25 -0.37 -21.13
C GLU A 101 4.81 -1.69 -21.69
N ASP A 102 6.15 -1.89 -21.68
CA ASP A 102 6.85 -3.09 -22.18
C ASP A 102 6.77 -4.33 -21.26
N GLY A 103 5.96 -4.27 -20.19
CA GLY A 103 5.70 -5.38 -19.27
C GLY A 103 6.82 -5.71 -18.28
N LYS A 104 7.96 -5.00 -18.29
CA LYS A 104 9.12 -5.35 -17.44
C LYS A 104 9.04 -4.71 -16.06
N MET A 105 9.13 -5.53 -15.01
CA MET A 105 9.26 -5.03 -13.64
C MET A 105 10.67 -4.47 -13.40
N TYR A 106 10.76 -3.17 -13.13
CA TYR A 106 12.00 -2.50 -12.72
C TYR A 106 11.97 -2.25 -11.21
N SER A 107 13.02 -2.65 -10.50
CA SER A 107 13.18 -2.29 -9.08
C SER A 107 13.72 -0.87 -8.95
N ILE A 108 12.83 0.13 -8.90
CA ILE A 108 13.14 1.47 -8.39
C ILE A 108 11.97 1.97 -7.54
N LEU A 109 12.32 2.52 -6.38
CA LEU A 109 11.39 3.09 -5.40
C LEU A 109 10.85 4.44 -5.91
N LEU A 110 9.59 4.46 -6.34
CA LEU A 110 8.74 5.66 -6.30
C LEU A 110 8.37 5.91 -4.76
N PHE A 111 7.71 6.99 -4.27
CA PHE A 111 7.28 7.21 -2.84
C PHE A 111 5.76 7.58 -2.60
N ILE A 112 4.77 6.73 -2.23
CA ILE A 112 3.33 7.16 -2.15
C ILE A 112 3.12 7.82 -0.81
N ILE A 113 2.74 9.10 -0.86
CA ILE A 113 1.80 9.66 0.11
C ILE A 113 0.84 10.58 -0.65
N ALA A 114 -0.32 10.03 -1.03
CA ALA A 114 -1.43 10.74 -1.65
C ALA A 114 -2.73 10.22 -1.02
N LEU A 115 -3.03 10.69 0.19
CA LEU A 115 -4.25 10.33 0.93
C LEU A 115 -5.39 11.30 0.57
N HIS A 116 -5.93 11.13 -0.63
CA HIS A 116 -7.12 11.85 -1.07
C HIS A 116 -8.39 11.08 -0.70
N VAL A 117 -8.93 11.33 0.50
CA VAL A 117 -10.27 10.85 0.85
C VAL A 117 -11.29 11.79 0.21
N GLN A 118 -11.80 11.39 -0.94
CA GLN A 118 -12.77 12.16 -1.69
C GLN A 118 -14.18 11.89 -1.13
N THR A 119 -14.64 12.74 -0.20
CA THR A 119 -16.05 12.73 0.24
C THR A 119 -16.94 13.33 -0.84
N THR A 120 -18.03 12.63 -1.17
CA THR A 120 -19.25 13.22 -1.74
C THR A 120 -19.95 14.09 -0.70
#